data_AF-A4N1D4-F1
#
_entry.id   AF-A4N1D4-F1
#
_cell.length_a   1.000
_cell.length_b   1.000
_cell.length_c   1.000
_cell.angle_alpha   90.00
_cell.angle_beta   90.00
_cell.angle_gamma   90.00
#
_symmetry.space_group_name_H-M   'P 1'
#
loop_
_entity.id
_entity.type
_entity.pdbx_description
1 polymer ?
#
loop_
_entity_poly.entity_id
_entity_poly.type
_entity_poly.pdbx_seq_one_letter_code
_entity_poly.pdbx_strand_id
1 'polypeptide(L)'
;MDKIALKITFSAETPKYAQSVLTEYVNFVSQYSLNQTNQEFKQGFNLRLDELRFSKEQIEENLTEAKKVQVENLTNALDIAKKAGIKDFSRGNNISDSKLADGTYLFILAEKYLQAQLDIAKNTPVVYPANYYITDRQLFKLNKLASQLELVEDVKTYYYLSSPDYPVVKDNPKRSLILAIGFIIGILLPTFFILLGSVIQTNKKQS
;
A
#
# COMPACT_ATOMS: atom_id res chain seq x y z
N MET A 1 -8.43 27.06 -2.39
CA MET A 1 -6.95 27.03 -2.48
C MET A 1 -6.45 26.25 -1.29
N ASP A 2 -5.93 25.05 -1.53
CA ASP A 2 -5.42 24.19 -0.47
C ASP A 2 -4.25 24.86 0.26
N LYS A 3 -4.25 24.75 1.59
CA LYS A 3 -3.13 25.21 2.43
C LYS A 3 -1.92 24.33 2.13
N ILE A 4 -1.02 24.82 1.29
CA ILE A 4 0.23 24.14 0.90
C ILE A 4 1.29 24.17 2.03
N ALA A 5 0.97 24.76 3.19
CA ALA A 5 1.89 24.88 4.31
C ALA A 5 1.18 24.73 5.67
N LEU A 6 1.80 23.98 6.58
CA LEU A 6 1.40 23.82 7.97
C LEU A 6 2.33 24.62 8.87
N LYS A 7 1.76 25.48 9.73
CA LYS A 7 2.53 26.19 10.77
C LYS A 7 2.57 25.32 12.02
N ILE A 8 3.78 24.95 12.45
CA ILE A 8 4.02 24.19 13.68
C ILE A 8 4.72 25.11 14.68
N THR A 9 4.29 25.09 15.93
CA THR A 9 4.84 25.92 17.01
C THR A 9 5.06 25.09 18.26
N PHE A 10 6.14 25.37 18.98
CA PHE A 10 6.43 24.75 20.28
C PHE A 10 6.87 25.83 21.27
N SER A 11 6.42 25.72 22.51
CA SER A 11 6.70 26.68 23.57
C SER A 11 7.48 26.00 24.69
N ALA A 12 8.57 26.62 25.11
CA ALA A 12 9.45 26.08 26.15
C ALA A 12 10.05 27.20 27.00
N GLU A 13 10.71 26.83 28.11
CA GLU A 13 11.25 27.78 29.09
C GLU A 13 12.37 28.67 28.52
N THR A 14 13.16 28.16 27.59
CA THR A 14 14.25 28.90 26.94
C THR A 14 14.12 28.87 25.41
N PRO A 15 14.53 29.94 24.70
CA PRO A 15 14.53 29.97 23.24
C PRO A 15 15.27 28.81 22.60
N LYS A 16 16.45 28.46 23.15
CA LYS A 16 17.27 27.34 22.68
C LYS A 16 16.52 26.02 22.79
N TYR A 17 15.86 25.77 23.92
CA TYR A 17 15.12 24.53 24.12
C TYR A 17 13.86 24.47 23.25
N ALA A 18 13.16 25.59 23.07
CA ALA A 18 12.00 25.66 22.19
C ALA A 18 12.38 25.30 20.73
N GLN A 19 13.48 25.87 20.24
CA GLN A 19 13.98 25.59 18.89
C GLN A 19 14.47 24.15 18.73
N SER A 20 15.25 23.64 19.70
CA SER A 20 15.81 22.29 19.62
C SER A 20 14.72 21.23 19.61
N VAL A 21 13.75 21.33 20.54
CA VAL A 21 12.65 20.36 20.63
C VAL A 21 11.76 20.41 19.39
N LEU A 22 11.46 21.60 18.85
CA LEU A 22 10.68 21.68 17.61
C LEU A 22 11.40 21.02 16.44
N THR A 23 12.72 21.24 16.33
CA THR A 23 13.55 20.64 15.28
C THR A 23 13.62 19.12 15.41
N GLU A 24 13.89 18.63 16.61
CA GLU A 24 13.96 17.19 16.93
C GLU A 24 12.60 16.51 16.71
N TYR A 25 11.50 17.14 17.11
CA TYR A 25 10.16 16.60 16.93
C TYR A 25 9.79 16.48 15.44
N VAL A 26 10.04 17.51 14.63
CA VAL A 26 9.78 17.45 13.18
C VAL A 26 10.62 16.36 12.53
N ASN A 27 11.89 16.23 12.91
CA ASN A 27 12.76 15.15 12.42
C ASN A 27 12.25 13.77 12.85
N PHE A 28 11.84 13.61 14.11
CA PHE A 28 11.27 12.37 14.63
C PHE A 28 10.02 11.95 13.85
N VAL A 29 9.05 12.86 13.69
CA VAL A 29 7.81 12.58 12.95
C VAL A 29 8.12 12.24 11.48
N SER A 30 9.09 12.94 10.87
CA SER A 30 9.50 12.64 9.50
C SER A 30 10.09 11.23 9.36
N GLN A 31 11.01 10.86 10.26
CA GLN A 31 11.64 9.54 10.25
C GLN A 31 10.63 8.43 10.55
N TYR A 32 9.74 8.67 11.52
CA TYR A 32 8.65 7.74 11.83
C TYR A 32 7.74 7.51 10.62
N SER A 33 7.28 8.60 9.99
CA SER A 33 6.43 8.53 8.79
C SER A 33 7.14 7.85 7.63
N LEU A 34 8.42 8.17 7.40
CA LEU A 34 9.21 7.54 6.34
C LEU A 34 9.33 6.03 6.56
N ASN A 35 9.66 5.62 7.79
CA ASN A 35 9.78 4.21 8.13
C ASN A 35 8.44 3.47 7.93
N GLN A 36 7.33 4.07 8.38
CA GLN A 36 5.99 3.50 8.19
C GLN A 36 5.65 3.36 6.70
N THR A 37 5.82 4.42 5.91
CA THR A 37 5.57 4.40 4.46
C THR A 37 6.46 3.38 3.75
N ASN A 38 7.73 3.27 4.13
CA ASN A 38 8.64 2.27 3.57
C ASN A 38 8.21 0.84 3.91
N GLN A 39 7.73 0.59 5.14
CA GLN A 39 7.21 -0.72 5.52
C GLN A 39 5.95 -1.08 4.71
N GLU A 40 5.01 -0.14 4.58
CA GLU A 40 3.78 -0.33 3.79
C GLU A 40 4.11 -0.55 2.30
N PHE A 41 5.04 0.23 1.74
CA PHE A 41 5.49 0.05 0.37
C PHE A 41 6.13 -1.33 0.15
N LYS A 42 7.01 -1.78 1.06
CA LYS A 42 7.62 -3.12 1.00
C LYS A 42 6.57 -4.22 1.05
N GLN A 43 5.57 -4.09 1.92
CA GLN A 43 4.45 -5.03 2.00
C GLN A 43 3.65 -5.06 0.70
N GLY A 44 3.24 -3.89 0.18
CA GLY A 44 2.50 -3.79 -1.08
C GLY A 44 3.29 -4.33 -2.27
N PHE A 45 4.60 -4.11 -2.31
CA PHE A 45 5.48 -4.66 -3.33
C PHE A 45 5.55 -6.19 -3.29
N ASN A 46 5.71 -6.77 -2.09
CA ASN A 46 5.73 -8.21 -1.91
C ASN A 46 4.38 -8.85 -2.25
N LEU A 47 3.27 -8.24 -1.80
CA LEU A 47 1.93 -8.67 -2.19
C LEU A 47 1.77 -8.69 -3.71
N ARG A 48 2.27 -7.66 -4.40
CA ARG A 48 2.22 -7.62 -5.87
C ARG A 48 3.07 -8.71 -6.51
N LEU A 49 4.23 -9.04 -5.95
CA LEU A 49 5.04 -10.18 -6.41
C LEU A 49 4.29 -11.49 -6.22
N ASP A 50 3.69 -11.70 -5.06
CA ASP A 50 2.96 -12.93 -4.72
C ASP A 50 1.73 -13.10 -5.62
N GLU A 51 0.96 -12.04 -5.88
CA GLU A 51 -0.15 -12.05 -6.84
C GLU A 51 0.29 -12.49 -8.24
N LEU A 52 1.42 -11.97 -8.71
CA LEU A 52 1.95 -12.31 -10.04
C LEU A 52 2.47 -13.75 -10.09
N ARG A 53 3.10 -14.24 -9.02
CA ARG A 53 3.54 -15.64 -8.90
C ARG A 53 2.36 -16.59 -8.92
N PHE A 54 1.35 -16.30 -8.09
CA PHE A 54 0.12 -17.07 -8.02
C PHE A 54 -0.61 -17.08 -9.37
N SER A 55 -0.72 -15.93 -10.04
CA SER A 55 -1.34 -15.86 -11.37
C SER A 55 -0.58 -16.70 -12.40
N LYS A 56 0.76 -16.72 -12.36
CA LYS A 56 1.58 -17.54 -13.25
C LYS A 56 1.35 -19.04 -13.00
N GLU A 57 1.42 -19.46 -11.75
CA GLU A 57 1.20 -20.84 -11.30
C GLU A 57 -0.20 -21.32 -11.70
N GLN A 58 -1.23 -20.50 -11.46
CA GLN A 58 -2.60 -20.83 -11.83
C GLN A 58 -2.76 -21.03 -13.35
N ILE A 59 -2.05 -20.27 -14.18
CA ILE A 59 -2.05 -20.48 -15.65
C ILE A 59 -1.38 -21.81 -15.99
N GLU A 60 -0.24 -22.13 -15.37
CA GLU A 60 0.49 -23.38 -15.59
C GLU A 60 -0.33 -24.60 -15.18
N GLU A 61 -0.96 -24.56 -14.00
CA GLU A 61 -1.83 -25.62 -13.49
C GLU A 61 -3.06 -25.81 -14.39
N ASN A 62 -3.77 -24.73 -14.70
CA ASN A 62 -4.97 -24.80 -15.55
C ASN A 62 -4.67 -25.42 -16.92
N LEU A 63 -3.54 -25.04 -17.54
CA LEU A 63 -3.15 -25.61 -18.84
C LEU A 63 -2.73 -27.08 -18.72
N THR A 64 -2.07 -27.45 -17.61
CA THR A 64 -1.68 -28.84 -17.33
C THR A 64 -2.91 -29.73 -17.14
N GLU A 65 -3.89 -29.28 -16.36
CA GLU A 65 -5.15 -30.00 -16.15
C GLU A 65 -5.98 -30.06 -17.43
N ALA A 66 -6.08 -28.96 -18.19
CA ALA A 66 -6.76 -28.97 -19.49
C ALA A 66 -6.14 -29.99 -20.46
N LYS A 67 -4.80 -30.06 -20.51
CA LYS A 67 -4.08 -31.05 -21.31
C LYS A 67 -4.35 -32.47 -20.84
N LYS A 68 -4.37 -32.71 -19.52
CA LYS A 68 -4.68 -34.02 -18.94
C LYS A 68 -6.10 -34.47 -19.30
N VAL A 69 -7.10 -33.61 -19.11
CA VAL A 69 -8.49 -33.88 -19.49
C VAL A 69 -8.61 -34.15 -20.99
N GLN A 70 -7.91 -33.39 -21.84
CA GLN A 70 -7.89 -33.64 -23.28
C GLN A 70 -7.34 -35.03 -23.62
N VAL A 71 -6.23 -35.43 -23.00
CA VAL A 71 -5.61 -36.76 -23.20
C VAL A 71 -6.54 -37.88 -22.72
N GLU A 72 -7.19 -37.73 -21.57
CA GLU A 72 -8.15 -38.71 -21.04
C GLU A 72 -9.36 -38.86 -21.97
N ASN A 73 -9.94 -37.75 -22.42
CA ASN A 73 -11.08 -37.76 -23.35
C ASN A 73 -10.73 -38.42 -24.69
N LEU A 74 -9.57 -38.09 -25.27
CA LEU A 74 -9.09 -38.72 -26.52
C LEU A 74 -8.81 -40.21 -26.34
N THR A 75 -8.24 -40.60 -25.19
CA THR A 75 -7.99 -42.02 -24.87
C THR A 75 -9.30 -42.79 -24.78
N ASN A 76 -10.31 -42.25 -24.08
CA ASN A 76 -11.63 -42.87 -23.96
C ASN A 76 -12.34 -42.96 -25.32
N ALA A 77 -12.31 -41.90 -26.12
CA ALA A 77 -12.89 -41.88 -27.47
C ALA A 77 -12.23 -42.93 -28.38
N LEU A 78 -10.91 -43.07 -28.32
CA LEU A 78 -10.16 -44.08 -29.07
C LEU A 78 -10.55 -45.51 -28.66
N ASP A 79 -10.70 -45.78 -27.37
CA ASP A 79 -11.13 -47.09 -26.85
C ASP A 79 -12.56 -47.44 -27.34
N ILE A 80 -13.48 -46.48 -27.32
CA ILE A 80 -14.84 -46.65 -27.85
C ILE A 80 -14.80 -46.94 -29.36
N ALA A 81 -14.04 -46.18 -30.14
CA ALA A 81 -13.92 -46.37 -31.59
C ALA A 81 -13.34 -47.76 -31.95
N LYS A 82 -12.32 -48.22 -31.19
CA LYS A 82 -11.74 -49.57 -31.33
C LYS A 82 -12.77 -50.66 -31.05
N LYS A 83 -13.52 -50.54 -29.94
CA LYS A 83 -14.58 -51.50 -29.57
C LYS A 83 -15.72 -51.54 -30.59
N ALA A 84 -16.05 -50.40 -31.19
CA ALA A 84 -17.08 -50.30 -32.22
C ALA A 84 -16.62 -50.72 -33.63
N GLY A 85 -15.33 -51.04 -33.82
CA GLY A 85 -14.78 -51.44 -35.12
C GLY A 85 -14.72 -50.30 -36.15
N ILE A 86 -14.72 -49.04 -35.71
CA ILE A 86 -14.70 -47.85 -36.59
C ILE A 86 -13.26 -47.54 -36.99
N LYS A 87 -12.76 -48.26 -38.00
CA LYS A 87 -11.34 -48.22 -38.43
C LYS A 87 -10.98 -47.04 -39.33
N ASP A 88 -11.85 -46.67 -40.26
CA ASP A 88 -11.60 -45.61 -41.24
C ASP A 88 -12.79 -44.65 -41.36
N PHE A 89 -12.49 -43.39 -41.68
CA PHE A 89 -13.47 -42.32 -41.84
C PHE A 89 -14.38 -42.59 -43.06
N SER A 90 -15.65 -42.93 -42.83
CA SER A 90 -16.64 -43.01 -43.90
C SER A 90 -17.19 -41.60 -44.18
N ARG A 91 -16.66 -40.96 -45.22
CA ARG A 91 -17.07 -39.64 -45.73
C ARG A 91 -18.44 -39.75 -46.43
N GLY A 92 -19.47 -40.14 -45.68
CA GLY A 92 -20.78 -40.50 -46.23
C GLY A 92 -21.85 -39.40 -46.17
N ASN A 93 -21.68 -38.35 -45.36
CA ASN A 93 -22.70 -37.30 -45.25
C ASN A 93 -22.07 -35.93 -44.89
N ASN A 94 -22.66 -34.87 -45.43
CA ASN A 94 -22.28 -33.45 -45.32
C ASN A 94 -22.28 -32.96 -43.85
N ILE A 95 -21.29 -33.34 -43.06
CA ILE A 95 -21.08 -32.83 -41.70
C ILE A 95 -20.19 -31.60 -41.82
N SER A 96 -20.73 -30.43 -41.48
CA SER A 96 -19.99 -29.16 -41.45
C SER A 96 -18.86 -29.19 -40.42
N ASP A 97 -17.69 -28.63 -40.75
CA ASP A 97 -16.48 -28.58 -39.90
C ASP A 97 -16.76 -28.05 -38.47
N SER A 98 -17.74 -27.16 -38.32
CA SER A 98 -18.16 -26.62 -37.02
C SER A 98 -18.69 -27.68 -36.04
N LYS A 99 -19.29 -28.79 -36.51
CA LYS A 99 -19.78 -29.87 -35.63
C LYS A 99 -18.68 -30.85 -35.22
N LEU A 100 -17.59 -30.92 -35.98
CA LEU A 100 -16.43 -31.75 -35.65
C LEU A 100 -15.57 -31.13 -34.54
N ALA A 101 -15.61 -29.79 -34.40
CA ALA A 101 -14.89 -29.07 -33.35
C ALA A 101 -15.50 -29.24 -31.94
N ASP A 102 -16.76 -29.65 -31.83
CA ASP A 102 -17.55 -29.66 -30.58
C ASP A 102 -17.30 -30.91 -29.70
N GLY A 103 -16.27 -31.70 -29.99
CA GLY A 103 -15.86 -32.91 -29.22
C GLY A 103 -16.80 -34.12 -29.32
N THR A 104 -18.11 -33.88 -29.42
CA THR A 104 -19.19 -34.88 -29.41
C THR A 104 -19.16 -35.83 -30.62
N TYR A 105 -18.56 -35.41 -31.74
CA TYR A 105 -18.49 -36.18 -32.98
C TYR A 105 -17.09 -36.69 -33.32
N LEU A 106 -16.13 -36.63 -32.38
CA LEU A 106 -14.76 -37.11 -32.59
C LEU A 106 -14.69 -38.60 -32.98
N PHE A 107 -15.67 -39.41 -32.60
CA PHE A 107 -15.78 -40.83 -32.98
C PHE A 107 -15.98 -41.04 -34.49
N ILE A 108 -16.47 -40.04 -35.24
CA ILE A 108 -16.66 -40.11 -36.69
C ILE A 108 -15.30 -40.12 -37.41
N LEU A 109 -14.26 -39.55 -36.80
CA LEU A 109 -12.93 -39.40 -37.39
C LEU A 109 -12.12 -40.71 -37.43
N ALA A 110 -12.68 -41.80 -36.89
CA ALA A 110 -12.11 -43.13 -36.85
C ALA A 110 -10.82 -43.26 -36.01
N GLU A 111 -10.46 -44.51 -35.74
CA GLU A 111 -9.33 -44.90 -34.87
C GLU A 111 -8.03 -44.15 -35.21
N LYS A 112 -7.67 -44.04 -36.50
CA LYS A 112 -6.42 -43.40 -36.95
C LYS A 112 -6.32 -41.92 -36.58
N TYR A 113 -7.42 -41.18 -36.70
CA TYR A 113 -7.41 -39.75 -36.38
C TYR A 113 -7.40 -39.50 -34.87
N LEU A 114 -8.17 -40.29 -34.10
CA LEU A 114 -8.15 -40.23 -32.64
C LEU A 114 -6.76 -40.58 -32.10
N GLN A 115 -6.10 -41.58 -32.68
CA GLN A 115 -4.72 -41.92 -32.35
C GLN A 115 -3.77 -40.75 -32.67
N ALA A 116 -3.88 -40.16 -33.87
CA ALA A 116 -3.06 -39.00 -34.24
C ALA A 116 -3.28 -37.80 -33.31
N GLN A 117 -4.53 -37.47 -32.96
CA GLN A 117 -4.83 -36.42 -32.00
C GLN A 117 -4.29 -36.75 -30.60
N LEU A 118 -4.40 -37.99 -30.15
CA LEU A 118 -3.85 -38.44 -28.87
C LEU A 118 -2.32 -38.30 -28.84
N ASP A 119 -1.66 -38.67 -29.93
CA ASP A 119 -0.21 -38.55 -30.07
C ASP A 119 0.21 -37.07 -30.09
N ILE A 120 -0.53 -36.21 -30.78
CA ILE A 120 -0.33 -34.75 -30.75
C ILE A 120 -0.53 -34.25 -29.31
N ALA A 121 -1.64 -34.57 -28.67
CA ALA A 121 -1.96 -34.10 -27.32
C ALA A 121 -0.92 -34.55 -26.29
N LYS A 122 -0.38 -35.77 -26.39
CA LYS A 122 0.68 -36.26 -25.50
C LYS A 122 2.00 -35.54 -25.74
N ASN A 123 2.43 -35.44 -27.00
CA ASN A 123 3.79 -35.02 -27.35
C ASN A 123 3.96 -33.50 -27.55
N THR A 124 2.86 -32.74 -27.71
CA THR A 124 2.96 -31.29 -27.92
C THR A 124 3.24 -30.57 -26.59
N PRO A 125 4.24 -29.66 -26.55
CA PRO A 125 4.48 -28.83 -25.37
C PRO A 125 3.33 -27.87 -25.12
N VAL A 126 3.12 -27.47 -23.86
CA VAL A 126 2.09 -26.51 -23.49
C VAL A 126 2.41 -25.15 -24.12
N VAL A 127 1.44 -24.59 -24.85
CA VAL A 127 1.54 -23.24 -25.40
C VAL A 127 0.86 -22.27 -24.44
N TYR A 128 1.63 -21.33 -23.90
CA TYR A 128 1.11 -20.39 -22.93
C TYR A 128 0.41 -19.19 -23.59
N PRO A 129 -0.64 -18.65 -22.96
CA PRO A 129 -1.31 -17.44 -23.42
C PRO A 129 -0.44 -16.20 -23.23
N ALA A 130 -0.77 -15.11 -23.93
CA ALA A 130 0.02 -13.87 -23.90
C ALA A 130 0.21 -13.29 -22.49
N ASN A 131 -0.81 -13.39 -21.63
CA ASN A 131 -0.77 -12.91 -20.24
C ASN A 131 0.30 -13.64 -19.41
N TYR A 132 0.59 -14.91 -19.67
CA TYR A 132 1.69 -15.64 -19.02
C TYR A 132 3.03 -14.92 -19.20
N TYR A 133 3.39 -14.60 -20.45
CA TYR A 133 4.64 -13.92 -20.78
C TYR A 133 4.68 -12.47 -20.28
N ILE A 134 3.53 -11.81 -20.18
CA ILE A 134 3.43 -10.48 -19.59
C ILE A 134 3.72 -10.56 -18.09
N THR A 135 3.08 -11.50 -17.38
CA THR A 135 3.29 -11.75 -15.95
C THR A 135 4.73 -12.13 -15.65
N ASP A 136 5.32 -13.04 -16.44
CA ASP A 136 6.71 -13.48 -16.27
C ASP A 136 7.70 -12.32 -16.43
N ARG A 137 7.48 -11.45 -17.44
CA ARG A 137 8.30 -10.26 -17.64
C ARG A 137 8.13 -9.23 -16.52
N GLN A 138 6.92 -9.06 -15.99
CA GLN A 138 6.68 -8.20 -14.83
C GLN A 138 7.40 -8.73 -13.60
N LEU A 139 7.29 -10.03 -13.32
CA LEU A 139 8.03 -10.70 -12.24
C LEU A 139 9.53 -10.49 -12.38
N PHE A 140 10.09 -10.66 -13.58
CA PHE A 140 11.51 -10.42 -13.81
C PHE A 140 11.93 -8.98 -13.47
N LYS A 141 11.16 -7.99 -13.94
CA LYS A 141 11.43 -6.58 -13.66
C LYS A 141 11.32 -6.26 -12.17
N LEU A 142 10.26 -6.72 -11.51
CA LEU A 142 10.04 -6.46 -10.09
C LEU A 142 11.09 -7.16 -9.23
N ASN A 143 11.46 -8.42 -9.50
CA ASN A 143 12.54 -9.09 -8.77
C ASN A 143 13.88 -8.35 -8.89
N LYS A 144 14.17 -7.72 -10.04
CA LYS A 144 15.36 -6.87 -10.18
C LYS A 144 15.31 -5.62 -9.31
N LEU A 145 14.11 -5.05 -9.10
CA LEU A 145 13.90 -3.88 -8.23
C LEU A 145 13.83 -4.26 -6.75
N ALA A 146 13.53 -5.53 -6.42
CA ALA A 146 13.42 -6.00 -5.04
C ALA A 146 14.68 -5.74 -4.21
N SER A 147 15.87 -5.88 -4.80
CA SER A 147 17.13 -5.57 -4.11
C SER A 147 17.34 -4.07 -3.84
N GLN A 148 16.61 -3.20 -4.54
CA GLN A 148 16.68 -1.75 -4.35
C GLN A 148 15.73 -1.25 -3.26
N LEU A 149 14.77 -2.07 -2.81
CA LEU A 149 13.85 -1.71 -1.72
C LEU A 149 14.58 -1.48 -0.39
N GLU A 150 15.79 -2.01 -0.22
CA GLU A 150 16.61 -1.81 0.98
C GLU A 150 17.49 -0.57 0.88
N LEU A 151 17.69 -0.01 -0.31
CA LEU A 151 18.61 1.09 -0.59
C LEU A 151 17.95 2.48 -0.56
N VAL A 152 16.65 2.56 -0.23
CA VAL A 152 15.94 3.84 -0.10
C VAL A 152 16.32 4.49 1.22
N GLU A 153 17.52 5.07 1.25
CA GLU A 153 18.01 5.94 2.31
C GLU A 153 17.80 7.41 1.90
N ASP A 154 17.64 8.31 2.88
CA ASP A 154 17.59 9.78 2.71
C ASP A 154 16.35 10.42 2.04
N VAL A 155 15.19 9.75 2.03
CA VAL A 155 13.93 10.40 1.59
C VAL A 155 13.34 11.25 2.72
N LYS A 156 13.26 12.56 2.54
CA LYS A 156 12.54 13.44 3.49
C LYS A 156 11.06 13.51 3.15
N THR A 157 10.20 13.37 4.16
CA THR A 157 8.74 13.49 4.02
C THR A 157 8.24 14.93 4.09
N TYR A 158 9.14 15.90 4.23
CA TYR A 158 8.82 17.31 4.37
C TYR A 158 9.88 18.21 3.74
N TYR A 159 9.49 19.46 3.45
CA TYR A 159 10.39 20.55 3.07
C TYR A 159 10.11 21.76 3.97
N TYR A 160 11.16 22.41 4.48
CA TYR A 160 11.02 23.67 5.21
C TYR A 160 10.80 24.83 4.24
N LEU A 161 9.66 25.52 4.36
CA LEU A 161 9.50 26.86 3.79
C LEU A 161 10.20 27.93 4.65
N SER A 162 10.28 27.66 5.95
CA SER A 162 11.03 28.44 6.93
C SER A 162 11.53 27.51 8.03
N SER A 163 12.82 27.59 8.37
CA SER A 163 13.42 26.80 9.44
C SER A 163 12.86 27.18 10.81
N PRO A 164 12.93 26.30 11.82
CA PRO A 164 12.53 26.62 13.19
C PRO A 164 13.23 27.88 13.72
N ASP A 165 12.44 28.89 14.08
CA ASP A 165 12.95 30.19 14.51
C ASP A 165 13.58 30.14 15.91
N TYR A 166 14.51 31.05 16.19
CA TYR A 166 15.07 31.27 17.52
C TYR A 166 14.37 32.48 18.15
N PRO A 167 13.39 32.29 19.06
CA PRO A 167 12.58 33.39 19.55
C PRO A 167 13.42 34.32 20.43
N VAL A 168 13.73 35.50 19.93
CA VAL A 168 14.50 36.53 20.65
C VAL A 168 13.63 37.24 21.71
N VAL A 169 12.31 37.16 21.57
CA VAL A 169 11.33 37.78 22.46
C VAL A 169 10.50 36.70 23.16
N LYS A 170 10.38 36.80 24.49
CA LYS A 170 9.53 35.91 25.30
C LYS A 170 8.06 36.13 24.95
N ASP A 171 7.37 35.05 24.58
CA ASP A 171 5.96 35.12 24.21
C ASP A 171 5.07 35.57 25.37
N ASN A 172 5.17 34.94 26.55
CA ASN A 172 4.36 35.30 27.73
C ASN A 172 5.01 34.88 29.07
N PRO A 173 4.69 35.56 30.19
CA PRO A 173 3.99 36.85 30.26
C PRO A 173 4.91 38.02 29.87
N LYS A 174 4.33 39.03 29.21
CA LYS A 174 5.07 40.25 28.82
C LYS A 174 5.50 41.03 30.06
N ARG A 175 6.74 41.53 30.06
CA ARG A 175 7.28 42.33 31.18
C ARG A 175 6.39 43.54 31.52
N SER A 176 5.79 44.17 30.51
CA SER A 176 4.84 45.27 30.69
C SER A 176 3.57 44.85 31.42
N LEU A 177 3.05 43.65 31.16
CA LEU A 177 1.87 43.11 31.83
C LEU A 177 2.18 42.81 33.31
N ILE A 178 3.33 42.19 33.59
CA ILE A 178 3.79 41.95 34.97
C ILE A 178 3.90 43.28 35.73
N LEU A 179 4.49 44.30 35.08
CA LEU A 179 4.67 45.62 35.70
C LEU A 179 3.32 46.32 35.95
N ALA A 180 2.39 46.26 35.00
CA ALA A 180 1.07 46.85 35.15
C ALA A 180 0.28 46.21 36.30
N ILE A 181 0.26 44.88 36.38
CA ILE A 181 -0.41 44.15 37.47
C ILE A 181 0.27 44.45 38.81
N GLY A 182 1.61 44.44 38.85
CA GLY A 182 2.38 44.77 40.05
C GLY A 182 2.10 46.21 40.54
N PHE A 183 1.98 47.17 39.61
CA PHE A 183 1.64 48.56 39.92
C PHE A 183 0.23 48.69 40.50
N ILE A 184 -0.76 48.05 39.89
CA ILE A 184 -2.15 48.07 40.36
C ILE A 184 -2.24 47.47 41.78
N ILE A 185 -1.63 46.30 42.01
CA ILE A 185 -1.60 45.66 43.32
C ILE A 185 -0.85 46.53 44.34
N GLY A 186 0.25 47.16 43.93
CA GLY A 186 1.05 48.05 44.76
C GLY A 186 0.30 49.30 45.24
N ILE A 187 -0.69 49.79 44.48
CA ILE A 187 -1.55 50.89 44.91
C ILE A 187 -2.73 50.40 45.75
N LEU A 188 -3.34 49.27 45.39
CA LEU A 188 -4.56 48.79 46.05
C LEU A 188 -4.31 48.27 47.48
N LEU A 189 -3.17 47.62 47.75
CA LEU A 189 -2.90 47.07 49.07
C LEU A 189 -2.73 48.15 50.16
N PRO A 190 -1.95 49.24 49.96
CA PRO A 190 -1.82 50.30 50.95
C PRO A 190 -3.13 51.08 51.17
N THR A 191 -3.88 51.39 50.11
CA THR A 191 -5.14 52.14 50.25
C THR A 191 -6.15 51.33 51.06
N PHE A 192 -6.23 50.02 50.83
CA PHE A 192 -7.08 49.12 51.61
C PHE A 192 -6.66 49.09 53.09
N PHE A 193 -5.37 48.97 53.38
CA PHE A 193 -4.85 48.99 54.76
C PHE A 193 -5.12 50.32 55.48
N ILE A 194 -4.92 51.46 54.81
CA ILE A 194 -5.16 52.79 55.38
C ILE A 194 -6.66 52.98 55.67
N LEU A 195 -7.53 52.60 54.75
CA LEU A 195 -8.98 52.70 54.94
C LEU A 195 -9.44 51.82 56.11
N LEU A 196 -8.96 50.58 56.20
CA LEU A 196 -9.31 49.68 57.31
C LEU A 196 -8.81 50.23 58.66
N GLY A 197 -7.58 50.74 58.71
CA GLY A 197 -7.03 51.41 59.88
C GLY A 197 -7.82 52.65 60.29
N SER A 198 -8.25 53.47 59.32
CA SER A 198 -9.08 54.65 59.54
C SER A 198 -10.46 54.31 60.09
N VAL A 199 -11.11 53.27 59.54
CA VAL A 199 -12.42 52.79 60.03
C VAL A 199 -12.31 52.29 61.47
N ILE A 200 -11.25 51.54 61.81
CA ILE A 200 -11.04 51.06 63.18
C ILE A 200 -10.77 52.22 64.15
N GLN A 201 -9.97 53.22 63.76
CA GLN A 201 -9.71 54.40 64.61
C GLN A 201 -10.94 55.29 64.79
N THR A 202 -11.76 55.44 63.74
CA THR A 202 -12.99 56.24 63.79
C THR A 202 -14.01 55.60 64.73
N ASN A 203 -14.19 54.28 64.67
CA ASN A 203 -15.04 53.54 65.61
C ASN A 203 -14.53 53.62 67.06
N LYS A 204 -13.22 53.68 67.29
CA LYS A 204 -12.65 53.86 68.65
C LYS A 204 -12.82 55.26 69.23
N LYS A 205 -13.02 56.30 68.42
CA LYS A 205 -13.26 57.69 68.89
C LYS A 205 -14.73 58.00 69.16
N GLN A 206 -15.64 57.12 68.73
CA GLN A 206 -17.09 57.26 68.94
C GLN A 206 -17.63 56.36 70.06
N SER A 207 -16.74 55.67 70.79
CA SER A 207 -17.02 54.99 72.06
C SER A 207 -16.31 55.69 73.20
#